data_AF-A0A7C3WRD3-F1
#
_entry.id   AF-A0A7C3WRD3-F1
#
_cell.length_a   1.000
_cell.length_b   1.000
_cell.length_c   1.000
_cell.angle_alpha   90.00
_cell.angle_beta   90.00
_cell.angle_gamma   90.00
#
_symmetry.space_group_name_H-M   'P 1'
#
loop_
_entity.id
_entity.type
_entity.pdbx_description
1 polymer ?
#
loop_
_entity_poly.entity_id
_entity_poly.type
_entity_poly.pdbx_seq_one_letter_code
_entity_poly.pdbx_strand_id
1 'polypeptide(L)' 'MPIYEYQCVDCGRPDQRVAGVDDHTAICIHCGGLMLRLNEDVFQPYFEEVAETVPAEKKASGSEA' A
#
# COMPACT_ATOMS: atom_id res chain seq x y z
N MET A 1 17.25 -7.20 12.07
CA MET A 1 15.78 -7.27 11.93
C MET A 1 15.35 -6.12 11.03
N PRO A 2 14.49 -6.35 10.03
CA PRO A 2 14.09 -5.31 9.08
C PRO A 2 13.17 -4.27 9.74
N ILE A 3 13.33 -3.01 9.34
CA ILE A 3 12.48 -1.88 9.75
C ILE A 3 11.51 -1.59 8.61
N TYR A 4 10.23 -1.43 8.94
CA TYR A 4 9.16 -1.09 8.01
C TYR A 4 8.51 0.23 8.38
N GLU A 5 8.06 0.96 7.36
CA GLU A 5 7.27 2.17 7.52
C GLU A 5 5.78 1.82 7.54
N TYR A 6 5.08 2.41 8.49
CA TYR A 6 3.64 2.27 8.70
C TYR A 6 2.98 3.64 8.63
N GLN A 7 1.74 3.68 8.14
CA GLN A 7 0.91 4.88 8.15
C GLN A 7 -0.46 4.58 8.73
N CYS A 8 -0.94 5.44 9.63
CA CYS A 8 -2.26 5.32 10.22
C CYS A 8 -3.34 5.68 9.20
N VAL A 9 -4.37 4.84 9.09
CA VAL A 9 -5.51 5.08 8.17
C VAL A 9 -6.42 6.22 8.64
N ASP A 10 -6.48 6.47 9.95
CA ASP A 10 -7.40 7.46 10.53
C ASP A 10 -6.78 8.86 10.62
N CYS A 11 -5.52 8.96 11.07
CA CYS A 11 -4.85 10.25 11.30
C CYS A 11 -3.69 10.54 10.34
N GLY A 12 -3.32 9.59 9.48
CA GLY A 12 -2.27 9.76 8.48
C GLY A 12 -0.84 9.81 9.01
N ARG A 13 -0.62 9.67 10.33
CA ARG A 13 0.73 9.73 10.91
C ARG A 13 1.59 8.54 10.49
N PRO A 14 2.86 8.77 10.11
CA PRO A 14 3.82 7.71 9.89
C PRO A 14 4.42 7.19 11.21
N ASP A 15 4.83 5.92 11.23
CA ASP A 15 5.57 5.27 12.31
C ASP A 15 6.54 4.22 11.73
N GLN A 16 7.65 3.93 12.42
CA GLN A 16 8.64 2.94 11.98
C GLN A 16 8.70 1.78 12.98
N ARG A 17 8.55 0.55 12.48
CA ARG A 17 8.50 -0.65 13.34
C ARG A 17 9.39 -1.77 12.84
N VAL A 18 9.93 -2.54 13.79
CA VAL A 18 10.81 -3.68 13.54
C VAL A 18 9.95 -4.92 13.36
N ALA A 19 10.05 -5.60 12.21
CA ALA A 19 9.32 -6.86 12.06
C ALA A 19 9.93 -7.99 12.89
N GLY A 20 9.08 -8.94 13.26
CA GLY A 20 9.33 -10.05 14.17
C GLY A 20 8.89 -9.77 15.61
N VAL A 21 8.73 -8.50 15.98
CA VAL A 21 8.32 -8.10 17.34
C VAL A 21 6.85 -7.71 17.41
N ASP A 22 6.28 -7.19 16.31
CA ASP A 22 5.03 -6.41 16.36
C ASP A 22 4.09 -6.75 15.18
N ASP A 23 4.20 -7.96 14.65
CA ASP A 23 3.78 -8.28 13.27
C ASP A 23 2.29 -8.51 13.06
N HIS A 24 1.50 -8.70 14.11
CA HIS A 24 0.12 -9.15 13.93
C HIS A 24 -0.89 -8.01 13.80
N THR A 25 -0.64 -6.83 14.37
CA THR A 25 -1.54 -5.67 14.24
C THR A 25 -0.82 -4.39 14.65
N ALA A 26 -0.61 -3.46 13.71
CA ALA A 26 -0.03 -2.16 14.04
C ALA A 26 -1.13 -1.17 14.45
N ILE A 27 -1.07 -0.68 15.69
CA ILE A 27 -2.00 0.31 16.26
C ILE A 27 -1.28 1.64 16.46
N CYS A 28 -1.94 2.73 16.06
CA CYS A 28 -1.43 4.08 16.21
C CYS A 28 -1.48 4.52 17.68
N ILE A 29 -0.35 4.94 18.24
CA ILE A 29 -0.25 5.44 19.62
C ILE A 29 -0.99 6.77 19.86
N HIS A 30 -1.37 7.47 18.79
CA HIS A 30 -2.00 8.80 18.89
C HIS A 30 -3.53 8.74 18.88
N CYS A 31 -4.12 7.91 18.02
CA CYS A 31 -5.57 7.82 17.86
C CYS A 31 -6.15 6.43 18.17
N GLY A 32 -5.31 5.42 18.40
CA GLY A 32 -5.75 4.02 18.55
C GLY A 32 -6.19 3.36 17.23
N GLY A 33 -6.02 4.04 16.10
CA GLY A 33 -6.38 3.58 14.77
C GLY A 33 -5.46 2.49 14.22
N LEU A 34 -5.89 1.82 13.16
CA LEU A 34 -5.07 0.84 12.46
C LEU A 34 -3.96 1.53 11.64
N MET A 35 -2.81 0.88 11.54
CA MET A 35 -1.71 1.32 10.68
C MET A 35 -1.38 0.27 9.62
N LEU A 36 -1.20 0.73 8.38
CA LEU A 36 -0.84 -0.08 7.23
C LEU A 36 0.63 0.07 6.91
N ARG A 37 1.29 -1.02 6.54
CA ARG A 37 2.67 -1.05 6.07
C ARG A 37 2.73 -0.42 4.67
N LEU A 38 3.66 0.50 4.45
CA LEU A 38 3.83 1.20 3.16
C LEU A 38 4.82 0.50 2.22
N ASN A 39 5.77 -0.25 2.77
CA ASN A 39 6.89 -0.80 2.00
C ASN A 39 6.59 -2.17 1.37
N GLU A 40 5.38 -2.69 1.54
CA GLU A 40 4.98 -4.00 1.02
C GLU A 40 3.62 -3.88 0.34
N ASP A 41 3.62 -4.02 -0.98
CA ASP A 41 2.38 -4.09 -1.76
C ASP A 41 1.83 -5.51 -1.70
N VAL A 42 1.02 -5.76 -0.67
CA VAL A 42 0.30 -7.03 -0.50
C VAL A 42 -0.78 -7.25 -1.58
N PHE A 43 -1.09 -6.24 -2.39
CA PHE A 43 -2.12 -6.32 -3.41
C PHE A 43 -1.58 -6.68 -4.80
N GLN A 44 -0.27 -6.53 -5.03
CA GLN A 44 0.39 -6.90 -6.30
C GLN A 44 -0.07 -8.25 -6.88
N PRO A 45 -0.10 -9.38 -6.13
CA PRO A 45 -0.51 -10.67 -6.70
C PRO A 45 -1.98 -10.71 -7.14
N TYR A 46 -2.86 -9.87 -6.55
CA TYR A 46 -4.27 -9.80 -6.97
C TYR A 46 -4.46 -9.03 -8.28
N PHE A 47 -3.54 -8.10 -8.61
CA PHE A 47 -3.64 -7.30 -9.82
C PHE A 47 -2.91 -7.93 -11.02
N GLU A 48 -1.90 -8.77 -10.79
CA GLU A 48 -1.22 -9.53 -11.86
C GLU A 48 -2.19 -10.44 -12.63
N GLU A 49 -3.15 -11.08 -11.95
CA GLU A 49 -4.16 -11.95 -12.57
C GLU A 49 -5.20 -11.18 -13.41
N VAL A 50 -5.46 -9.91 -13.07
CA VAL A 50 -6.48 -9.09 -13.76
C VAL A 50 -5.93 -8.49 -15.06
N ALA A 51 -4.63 -8.17 -15.10
CA ALA A 51 -3.99 -7.55 -16.26
C ALA A 51 -4.01 -8.41 -17.53
N GLU A 52 -4.13 -9.74 -17.41
CA GLU A 52 -4.23 -10.65 -18.57
C GLU A 52 -5.61 -10.61 -19.25
N THR A 53 -6.64 -10.03 -18.62
CA THR A 53 -8.02 -10.09 -19.11
C THR A 53 -8.57 -8.77 -19.66
N VAL A 54 -7.82 -7.67 -19.56
CA VAL A 54 -8.26 -6.38 -20.09
C VAL A 54 -7.66 -6.18 -21.49
N PRO A 55 -8.44 -6.31 -22.59
CA PRO A 55 -7.93 -5.97 -23.91
C PRO A 55 -7.52 -4.49 -23.89
N ALA A 56 -6.27 -4.22 -24.26
CA ALA A 56 -5.70 -2.89 -24.34
C ALA A 56 -6.55 -1.99 -25.26
N GLU A 57 -7.42 -1.18 -24.68
CA GLU A 57 -8.10 -0.10 -25.38
C GLU A 57 -7.06 0.94 -25.81
N LYS A 58 -6.63 0.83 -27.07
CA LYS A 58 -5.88 1.87 -27.76
C LYS A 58 -6.75 3.13 -27.84
N LYS A 59 -6.54 4.10 -26.95
CA LYS A 59 -6.98 5.47 -27.24
C LYS A 59 -5.94 6.13 -28.15
N ALA A 60 -6.21 6.04 -29.45
CA ALA A 60 -5.57 6.86 -30.45
C ALA A 60 -6.17 8.27 -30.45
N SER A 61 -5.27 9.25 -30.63
CA SER A 61 -5.42 10.53 -31.35
C SER A 61 -5.93 11.80 -30.61
N GLY A 62 -5.18 12.89 -30.91
CA GLY A 62 -5.48 14.32 -30.73
C GLY A 62 -4.26 15.05 -30.14
N SER A 63 -3.22 15.45 -30.89
CA SER A 63 -3.10 16.48 -31.96
C SER A 63 -3.35 17.93 -31.50
N GLU A 64 -2.46 18.82 -31.93
CA GLU A 64 -2.45 20.30 -31.88
C GLU A 64 -2.15 20.98 -30.52
N ALA A 65 -1.30 22.01 -30.40
CA ALA A 65 -0.39 22.72 -31.31
C ALA A 65 0.67 23.45 -30.47
#